data_AF-A0A528FXQ6-F1
#
_entry.id   AF-A0A528FXQ6-F1
#
_cell.length_a   1.000
_cell.length_b   1.000
_cell.length_c   1.000
_cell.angle_alpha   90.00
_cell.angle_beta   90.00
_cell.angle_gamma   90.00
#
_symmetry.space_group_name_H-M   'P 1'
#
loop_
_entity.id
_entity.type
_entity.pdbx_description
1 polymer ?
#
loop_
_entity_poly.entity_id
_entity_poly.type
_entity_poly.pdbx_seq_one_letter_code
_entity_poly.pdbx_strand_id
1 'polypeptide(L)' 'MADDTSIFIGASRKPDDSYQRAENLLLQYGNRHGLVTGATGTGKTVTLQ' A
#
# COMPACT_ATOMS: atom_id res chain seq x y z
N MET A 1 -4.27 15.41 -9.95
CA MET A 1 -2.80 15.52 -9.75
C MET A 1 -2.46 14.53 -8.68
N ALA A 2 -1.39 13.74 -8.87
CA ALA A 2 -0.89 12.91 -7.78
C ALA A 2 -0.63 13.84 -6.58
N ASP A 3 -1.00 13.40 -5.39
CA ASP A 3 -0.65 14.14 -4.19
C ASP A 3 0.89 14.16 -4.12
N ASP A 4 1.52 15.32 -4.28
CA ASP A 4 2.98 15.46 -4.38
C ASP A 4 3.72 14.95 -3.13
N THR A 5 2.98 14.58 -2.09
CA THR A 5 3.49 14.12 -0.81
C THR A 5 3.31 12.62 -0.57
N SER A 6 2.56 11.88 -1.40
CA SER A 6 2.26 10.47 -1.16
C SER A 6 1.99 9.64 -2.42
N ILE A 7 2.18 8.32 -2.30
CA ILE A 7 1.80 7.34 -3.33
C ILE A 7 0.65 6.48 -2.84
N PHE A 8 -0.31 6.19 -3.71
CA PHE A 8 -1.38 5.25 -3.41
C PHE A 8 -0.85 3.81 -3.46
N ILE A 9 -1.10 3.02 -2.40
CA ILE A 9 -0.62 1.64 -2.28
C ILE A 9 -1.74 0.60 -2.22
N GLY A 10 -3.00 1.02 -2.03
CA GLY A 10 -4.15 0.13 -1.98
C GLY A 10 -5.30 0.71 -1.15
N ALA A 11 -6.34 -0.10 -0.93
CA ALA A 11 -7.48 0.28 -0.11
C ALA A 11 -7.69 -0.74 1.02
N SER A 12 -7.94 -0.26 2.23
CA SER A 12 -8.39 -1.11 3.33
C SER A 12 -9.89 -1.39 3.18
N ARG A 13 -10.31 -2.53 3.72
CA ARG A 13 -11.69 -3.01 3.73
C ARG A 13 -12.11 -3.36 5.15
N LYS A 14 -13.39 -3.18 5.43
CA LYS A 14 -14.02 -3.61 6.69
C LYS A 14 -14.17 -5.14 6.71
N PRO A 15 -14.48 -5.73 7.87
CA PRO A 15 -14.71 -7.18 7.97
C PRO A 15 -15.84 -7.71 7.07
N ASP A 16 -16.79 -6.85 6.69
CA ASP A 16 -17.88 -7.16 5.75
C ASP A 16 -17.48 -6.96 4.26
N ASP A 17 -16.17 -6.82 3.99
CA ASP A 17 -15.56 -6.57 2.68
C ASP A 17 -15.95 -5.23 2.02
N SER A 18 -16.72 -4.39 2.71
CA SER A 18 -17.02 -3.04 2.23
C SER A 18 -15.77 -2.15 2.27
N TYR A 19 -15.69 -1.21 1.33
CA TYR A 19 -14.60 -0.24 1.27
C TYR A 19 -14.50 0.55 2.57
N GLN A 20 -13.28 0.66 3.11
CA GLN A 20 -13.01 1.46 4.30
C GLN A 20 -12.36 2.79 3.93
N ARG A 21 -11.16 2.76 3.35
CA ARG A 21 -10.44 3.95 2.91
C ARG A 21 -9.30 3.59 1.95
N ALA A 22 -8.80 4.61 1.25
CA ALA A 22 -7.54 4.55 0.52
C ALA A 22 -6.37 4.60 1.50
N GLU A 23 -5.35 3.78 1.26
CA GLU A 23 -4.07 3.77 1.97
C GLU A 23 -3.00 4.37 1.06
N ASN A 24 -2.23 5.31 1.61
CA ASN A 24 -1.14 5.98 0.90
C ASN A 24 0.16 5.84 1.71
N LEU A 25 1.28 5.65 1.01
CA LEU A 25 2.62 5.79 1.58
C LEU A 25 3.10 7.23 1.40
N LEU A 26 3.34 7.92 2.51
CA LEU A 26 3.94 9.25 2.47
C LEU A 26 5.38 9.16 1.93
N LEU A 27 5.74 10.02 0.98
CA LEU A 27 7.05 9.98 0.31
C LEU A 27 8.23 10.16 1.28
N GLN A 28 8.04 10.95 2.34
CA GLN A 28 9.03 11.10 3.41
C GLN A 28 9.40 9.78 4.12
N TYR A 29 8.55 8.76 4.01
CA TYR A 29 8.77 7.41 4.53
C TYR A 29 9.18 6.40 3.46
N GLY A 30 9.01 6.72 2.17
CA GLY A 30 9.35 5.83 1.06
C GLY A 30 10.85 5.59 0.88
N ASN A 31 11.70 6.52 1.34
CA ASN A 31 13.16 6.41 1.26
C ASN A 31 13.78 5.63 2.45
N ARG A 32 12.96 4.93 3.26
CA ARG A 32 13.42 4.09 4.37
C ARG A 32 13.48 2.62 3.94
N HIS A 33 14.23 1.81 4.68
CA HIS A 33 14.21 0.36 4.50
C HIS A 33 12.81 -0.20 4.82
N GLY A 34 12.10 -0.68 3.80
CA GLY A 34 10.80 -1.32 3.92
C GLY A 34 10.89 -2.85 3.91
N LEU A 35 9.87 -3.50 4.47
CA LEU A 35 9.72 -4.95 4.43
C LEU A 35 8.34 -5.31 3.88
N VAL A 36 8.32 -6.07 2.79
CA VAL A 36 7.11 -6.69 2.23
C VAL A 36 7.22 -8.20 2.44
N THR A 37 6.31 -8.77 3.23
CA THR A 37 6.30 -10.19 3.60
C THR A 37 4.94 -10.84 3.35
N GLY A 38 4.89 -12.17 3.32
CA GLY A 38 3.69 -12.95 3.05
C GLY A 38 3.99 -14.30 2.40
N ALA A 39 3.00 -15.20 2.39
CA ALA A 39 3.11 -16.52 1.77
C ALA A 39 3.25 -16.44 0.22
N THR A 40 3.45 -17.58 -0.43
CA THR A 40 3.44 -17.66 -1.90
C THR A 40 2.08 -17.22 -2.44
N GLY A 41 2.07 -16.40 -3.50
CA GLY A 41 0.84 -15.93 -4.12
C GLY A 41 0.15 -14.72 -3.48
N THR A 42 0.71 -14.13 -2.40
CA THR A 42 0.09 -12.98 -1.69
C THR A 42 0.50 -11.61 -2.26
N GLY A 43 0.89 -11.54 -3.53
CA GLY A 43 1.11 -10.26 -4.21
C GLY A 43 2.41 -9.50 -3.85
N LYS A 44 3.40 -10.08 -3.14
CA LYS A 44 4.66 -9.39 -2.79
C LYS A 44 5.34 -8.69 -3.98
N THR A 45 5.42 -9.34 -5.14
CA THR A 45 5.98 -8.75 -6.37
C THR A 45 5.09 -7.66 -6.96
N VAL A 46 3.77 -7.82 -6.88
CA VAL A 46 2.80 -6.81 -7.35
C VAL A 46 2.90 -5.54 -6.51
N THR A 47 3.14 -5.66 -5.20
CA THR A 47 3.35 -4.51 -4.29
C THR A 47 4.62 -3.70 -4.60
N LEU A 48 5.62 -4.27 -5.30
CA LEU A 48 6.90 -3.61 -5.57
C LEU A 48 7.02 -2.99 -6.98
N GLN A 49 6.06 -3.25 -7.88
CA GLN A 49 6.05 -2.74 -9.26
C GLN A 49 5.30 -1.42 -9.35
#